data_AF-A4G5D6-F1
#
_entry.id   AF-A4G5D6-F1
#
_cell.length_a   1.000
_cell.length_b   1.000
_cell.length_c   1.000
_cell.angle_alpha   90.00
_cell.angle_beta   90.00
_cell.angle_gamma   90.00
#
_symmetry.space_group_name_H-M   'P 1'
#
loop_
_entity.id
_entity.type
_entity.pdbx_description
1 polymer ?
#
loop_
_entity_poly.entity_id
_entity_poly.type
_entity_poly.pdbx_seq_one_letter_code
_entity_poly.pdbx_strand_id
1 'polypeptide(L)'
;MKSTHKKLIAVIAISIASGTAFAHSANTNILQLAQAEESNYPILPSFASTKTRAEVKAELQQAREKGLLTTTDSGYPKLPVVTSSKTRAQVKTELEQSKASGEFKRLEKEQYSG
;
A
#
# COMPACT_ATOMS: atom_id res chain seq x y z
N MET A 1 -37.72 -34.21 59.93
CA MET A 1 -36.41 -34.15 59.22
C MET A 1 -36.45 -33.00 58.23
N LYS A 2 -35.84 -31.85 58.56
CA LYS A 2 -35.68 -30.69 57.69
C LYS A 2 -34.35 -30.01 58.02
N SER A 3 -33.49 -29.81 57.01
CA SER A 3 -32.52 -28.70 56.90
C SER A 3 -31.67 -28.89 55.63
N THR A 4 -32.15 -28.37 54.48
CA THR A 4 -31.63 -27.23 53.69
C THR A 4 -30.31 -27.45 52.91
N HIS A 5 -30.41 -27.34 51.58
CA HIS A 5 -29.29 -27.36 50.61
C HIS A 5 -28.51 -26.04 50.60
N LYS A 6 -27.18 -26.11 50.77
CA LYS A 6 -26.28 -24.95 50.62
C LYS A 6 -25.88 -24.81 49.15
N LYS A 7 -26.27 -23.72 48.50
CA LYS A 7 -25.78 -23.35 47.17
C LYS A 7 -24.37 -22.75 47.31
N LEU A 8 -23.38 -23.41 46.74
CA LEU A 8 -22.01 -22.89 46.66
C LEU A 8 -21.86 -22.13 45.33
N ILE A 9 -21.78 -20.80 45.41
CA ILE A 9 -21.47 -19.94 44.26
C ILE A 9 -19.94 -19.85 44.17
N ALA A 10 -19.37 -20.46 43.12
CA ALA A 10 -17.95 -20.35 42.84
C ALA A 10 -17.70 -19.16 41.90
N VAL A 11 -17.12 -18.09 42.44
CA VAL A 11 -16.56 -16.95 41.69
C VAL A 11 -15.08 -17.23 41.48
N ILE A 12 -14.62 -17.31 40.22
CA ILE A 12 -13.19 -17.41 39.90
C ILE A 12 -12.77 -16.16 39.14
N ALA A 13 -11.80 -15.47 39.75
CA ALA A 13 -11.31 -14.15 39.41
C ALA A 13 -10.59 -14.08 38.05
N ILE A 14 -10.87 -13.02 37.31
CA ILE A 14 -10.15 -12.65 36.08
C ILE A 14 -8.87 -11.93 36.52
N SER A 15 -7.72 -12.60 36.44
CA SER A 15 -6.41 -11.98 36.66
C SER A 15 -5.93 -11.32 35.36
N ILE A 16 -6.06 -10.01 35.27
CA ILE A 16 -5.43 -9.21 34.21
C ILE A 16 -3.97 -8.99 34.61
N ALA A 17 -3.05 -9.75 34.03
CA ALA A 17 -1.62 -9.49 34.13
C ALA A 17 -1.25 -8.43 33.09
N SER A 18 -1.38 -7.15 33.45
CA SER A 18 -0.85 -6.04 32.65
C SER A 18 0.67 -6.00 32.80
N GLY A 19 1.37 -6.72 31.94
CA GLY A 19 2.82 -6.59 31.81
C GLY A 19 3.17 -5.34 30.99
N THR A 20 3.51 -4.24 31.68
CA THR A 20 4.14 -3.08 31.03
C THR A 20 5.66 -3.15 31.22
N ALA A 21 6.39 -3.26 30.12
CA ALA A 21 7.72 -2.69 29.97
C ALA A 21 8.11 -2.80 28.49
N PHE A 22 8.50 -1.69 27.87
CA PHE A 22 9.79 -1.52 27.18
C PHE A 22 9.89 -0.06 26.74
N ALA A 23 10.77 0.70 27.38
CA ALA A 23 11.27 1.94 26.82
C ALA A 23 12.30 1.59 25.73
N HIS A 24 12.17 2.14 24.54
CA HIS A 24 13.22 2.06 23.52
C HIS A 24 13.62 3.47 23.06
N SER A 25 14.94 3.65 23.10
CA SER A 25 15.70 4.88 22.86
C SER A 25 15.25 5.68 21.64
N ALA A 26 15.20 7.01 21.81
CA ALA A 26 14.94 7.96 20.73
C ALA A 26 16.02 7.84 19.65
N ASN A 27 15.59 7.57 18.42
CA ASN A 27 16.47 7.59 17.25
C ASN A 27 16.79 9.06 16.91
N THR A 28 18.04 9.47 17.15
CA THR A 28 18.60 10.75 16.71
C THR A 28 18.82 10.72 15.21
N ASN A 29 17.84 11.17 14.42
CA ASN A 29 18.05 11.40 13.00
C ASN A 29 18.72 12.77 12.80
N ILE A 30 20.06 12.77 12.81
CA ILE A 30 20.86 13.89 12.32
C ILE A 30 21.28 13.52 10.90
N LEU A 31 21.09 14.47 9.96
CA LEU A 31 21.54 14.50 8.56
C LEU A 31 20.58 13.88 7.54
N GLN A 32 19.96 14.74 6.70
CA GLN A 32 20.21 14.73 5.25
C GLN A 32 19.64 16.02 4.61
N LEU A 33 20.31 17.16 4.81
CA LEU A 33 20.14 18.35 3.98
C LEU A 33 21.20 18.30 2.88
N ALA A 34 20.93 17.57 1.81
CA ALA A 34 21.75 17.65 0.60
C ALA A 34 20.90 17.31 -0.63
N GLN A 35 20.81 18.30 -1.51
CA GLN A 35 20.47 18.19 -2.93
C GLN A 35 18.97 18.21 -3.26
N ALA A 36 18.40 19.42 -3.19
CA ALA A 36 17.15 19.75 -3.84
C ALA A 36 17.42 20.91 -4.80
N GLU A 37 17.92 20.63 -6.00
CA GLU A 37 18.01 21.66 -7.04
C GLU A 37 17.29 21.32 -8.36
N GLU A 38 16.83 20.09 -8.59
CA GLU A 38 16.18 19.73 -9.88
C GLU A 38 14.96 18.82 -9.75
N SER A 39 14.21 18.90 -8.65
CA SER A 39 12.99 18.10 -8.51
C SER A 39 11.84 18.95 -8.00
N ASN A 40 10.82 19.15 -8.85
CA ASN A 40 9.52 19.72 -8.49
C ASN A 40 8.68 18.73 -7.64
N TYR A 41 9.32 17.79 -6.95
CA TYR A 41 8.67 16.93 -5.97
C TYR A 41 8.78 17.55 -4.58
N PRO A 42 7.68 17.58 -3.82
CA PRO A 42 7.72 18.08 -2.46
C PRO A 42 8.65 17.20 -1.63
N ILE A 43 9.53 17.84 -0.85
CA ILE A 43 10.26 17.17 0.22
C ILE A 43 9.22 16.82 1.29
N LEU A 44 8.91 15.53 1.43
CA LEU A 44 8.02 15.05 2.47
C LEU A 44 8.78 14.98 3.81
N PRO A 45 8.14 15.36 4.93
CA PRO A 45 8.75 15.18 6.24
C PRO A 45 9.02 13.69 6.49
N SER A 46 10.09 13.39 7.22
CA SER A 46 10.37 12.02 7.64
C SER A 46 9.27 11.54 8.60
N PHE A 47 8.67 10.39 8.30
CA PHE A 47 7.70 9.75 9.18
C PHE A 47 8.39 8.66 10.02
N ALA A 48 8.30 8.78 11.34
CA ALA A 48 8.70 7.74 12.27
C ALA A 48 7.46 7.02 12.81
N SER A 49 7.37 5.71 12.57
CA SER A 49 6.30 4.90 13.16
C SER A 49 6.47 4.79 14.66
N THR A 50 5.37 4.93 15.41
CA THR A 50 5.32 4.68 16.85
C THR A 50 5.04 3.22 17.20
N LYS A 51 4.55 2.43 16.23
CA LYS A 51 4.19 1.01 16.40
C LYS A 51 5.30 0.09 15.91
N THR A 52 5.47 -1.03 16.61
CA THR A 52 6.34 -2.12 16.17
C THR A 52 5.68 -2.92 15.05
N ARG A 53 6.48 -3.65 14.26
CA ARG A 53 5.95 -4.55 13.22
C ARG A 53 5.02 -5.63 13.79
N ALA A 54 5.26 -6.08 15.01
CA ALA A 54 4.43 -7.08 15.67
C ALA A 54 3.04 -6.51 16.02
N GLU A 55 3.00 -5.30 16.59
CA GLU A 55 1.76 -4.60 16.92
C GLU A 55 0.91 -4.33 15.67
N VAL A 56 1.53 -3.84 14.60
CA VAL A 56 0.84 -3.60 13.33
C VAL A 56 0.20 -4.88 12.79
N LYS A 57 0.89 -6.02 12.88
CA LYS A 57 0.33 -7.32 12.44
C LYS A 57 -0.85 -7.76 13.30
N ALA A 58 -0.76 -7.59 14.62
CA ALA A 58 -1.82 -7.97 15.54
C ALA A 58 -3.10 -7.13 15.31
N GLU A 59 -2.95 -5.81 15.19
CA GLU A 59 -4.06 -4.90 14.89
C GLU A 59 -4.70 -5.20 13.54
N LEU A 60 -3.88 -5.46 12.52
CA LEU A 60 -4.36 -5.80 11.20
C LEU A 60 -5.14 -7.12 11.21
N GLN A 61 -4.68 -8.14 11.92
CA GLN A 61 -5.41 -9.40 12.09
C GLN A 61 -6.76 -9.16 12.80
N GLN A 62 -6.75 -8.39 13.89
CA GLN A 62 -7.96 -8.04 14.62
C GLN A 62 -8.97 -7.27 13.73
N ALA A 63 -8.49 -6.35 12.90
CA ALA A 63 -9.32 -5.60 11.96
C ALA A 63 -9.94 -6.53 10.89
N ARG A 64 -9.22 -7.57 10.45
CA ARG A 64 -9.78 -8.60 9.55
C ARG A 64 -10.93 -9.35 10.20
N GLU A 65 -10.70 -9.84 11.42
CA GLU A 65 -11.68 -10.62 12.18
C GLU A 65 -12.95 -9.81 12.49
N LYS A 66 -12.79 -8.51 12.77
CA LYS A 66 -13.91 -7.59 13.01
C LYS A 66 -14.58 -7.09 11.73
N GLY A 67 -14.10 -7.48 10.55
CA GLY A 67 -14.63 -6.99 9.26
C GLY A 67 -14.47 -5.47 9.08
N LEU A 68 -13.50 -4.85 9.75
CA LEU A 68 -13.27 -3.39 9.71
C LEU A 68 -12.39 -2.96 8.53
N LEU A 69 -11.84 -3.91 7.77
CA LEU A 69 -11.07 -3.60 6.58
C LEU A 69 -12.02 -3.20 5.45
N THR A 70 -11.94 -1.95 5.03
CA THR A 70 -12.56 -1.50 3.79
C THR A 70 -11.82 -2.16 2.61
N THR A 71 -12.40 -3.19 2.01
CA THR A 71 -11.89 -3.78 0.77
C THR A 71 -12.22 -2.84 -0.40
N THR A 72 -11.51 -1.72 -0.51
CA THR A 72 -11.69 -0.79 -1.64
C THR A 72 -10.74 -1.15 -2.77
N ASP A 73 -11.07 -2.21 -3.50
CA ASP A 73 -10.73 -2.28 -4.92
C ASP A 73 -11.76 -1.47 -5.76
N SER A 74 -12.79 -0.94 -5.10
CA SER A 74 -13.86 -0.13 -5.69
C SER A 74 -13.50 1.34 -5.91
N GLY A 75 -12.39 1.82 -5.33
CA GLY A 75 -11.94 3.21 -5.46
C GLY A 75 -11.03 3.46 -6.66
N TYR A 76 -10.50 2.38 -7.26
CA TYR A 76 -9.71 2.49 -8.48
C TYR A 76 -10.64 2.45 -9.70
N PRO A 77 -10.52 3.42 -10.63
CA PRO A 77 -11.29 3.36 -11.85
C PRO A 77 -10.90 2.10 -12.63
N LYS A 78 -11.88 1.24 -12.87
CA LYS A 78 -11.72 0.13 -13.82
C LYS A 78 -11.57 0.75 -15.20
N LEU A 79 -10.34 0.76 -15.71
CA LEU A 79 -10.10 1.23 -17.07
C LEU A 79 -10.84 0.30 -18.04
N PRO A 80 -11.49 0.86 -19.07
CA PRO A 80 -12.08 0.04 -20.11
C PRO A 80 -10.99 -0.81 -20.76
N VAL A 81 -11.34 -2.05 -21.12
CA VAL A 81 -10.44 -2.90 -21.90
C VAL A 81 -10.28 -2.25 -23.28
N VAL A 82 -9.09 -1.71 -23.56
CA VAL A 82 -8.76 -1.19 -24.89
C VAL A 82 -8.34 -2.36 -25.77
N THR A 83 -9.20 -2.74 -26.71
CA THR A 83 -8.88 -3.76 -27.72
C THR A 83 -8.33 -3.10 -28.98
N SER A 84 -7.14 -3.49 -29.39
CA SER A 84 -6.59 -3.11 -30.70
C SER A 84 -7.28 -3.90 -31.81
N SER A 85 -7.60 -3.24 -32.93
CA SER A 85 -8.06 -3.90 -34.16
C SER A 85 -6.93 -4.63 -34.91
N LYS A 86 -5.66 -4.32 -34.59
CA LYS A 86 -4.47 -4.92 -35.19
C LYS A 86 -3.72 -5.81 -34.22
N THR A 87 -3.24 -6.94 -34.73
CA THR A 87 -2.32 -7.82 -34.02
C THR A 87 -0.91 -7.21 -33.93
N ARG A 88 -0.12 -7.65 -32.95
CA ARG A 88 1.29 -7.23 -32.83
C ARG A 88 2.11 -7.53 -34.09
N ALA A 89 1.81 -8.63 -34.79
CA ALA A 89 2.49 -8.98 -36.03
C ALA A 89 2.19 -7.96 -37.15
N GLN A 90 0.92 -7.60 -37.34
CA GLN A 90 0.52 -6.59 -38.32
C GLN A 90 1.17 -5.23 -38.03
N VAL A 91 1.18 -4.80 -36.77
CA VAL A 91 1.83 -3.53 -36.37
C VAL A 91 3.32 -3.53 -36.70
N LYS A 92 4.02 -4.66 -36.49
CA LYS A 92 5.44 -4.77 -36.85
C LYS A 92 5.64 -4.67 -38.37
N THR A 93 4.82 -5.36 -39.15
CA THR A 93 4.90 -5.30 -40.61
C THR A 93 4.68 -3.88 -41.13
N GLU A 94 3.65 -3.20 -40.65
CA GLU A 94 3.37 -1.80 -41.03
C GLU A 94 4.50 -0.85 -40.63
N LEU A 95 5.09 -1.06 -39.44
CA LEU A 95 6.23 -0.26 -38.98
C LEU A 95 7.43 -0.42 -39.91
N GLU A 96 7.77 -1.65 -40.31
CA GLU A 96 8.89 -1.88 -41.24
C GLU A 96 8.60 -1.33 -42.64
N GLN A 97 7.35 -1.43 -43.13
CA GLN A 97 6.93 -0.79 -44.38
C GLN A 97 7.06 0.73 -44.33
N SER A 98 6.66 1.35 -43.21
CA SER A 98 6.78 2.80 -43.01
C SER A 98 8.23 3.27 -42.94
N LYS A 99 9.12 2.47 -42.34
CA LYS A 99 10.57 2.73 -42.35
C LYS A 99 11.17 2.59 -43.74
N ALA A 100 10.81 1.55 -44.48
CA ALA A 100 11.32 1.29 -45.83
C ALA A 100 10.87 2.37 -46.84
N SER A 101 9.64 2.86 -46.71
CA SER A 101 9.10 3.95 -47.53
C SER A 101 9.61 5.34 -47.13
N GLY A 102 10.30 5.48 -45.99
CA GLY A 102 10.78 6.77 -45.47
C GLY A 102 9.70 7.61 -44.78
N GLU A 103 8.43 7.19 -44.86
CA GLU A 103 7.29 7.85 -44.22
C GLU A 103 7.47 7.98 -42.70
N PHE A 104 8.07 6.98 -42.05
CA PHE A 104 8.32 7.00 -40.61
C PHE A 104 9.18 8.21 -40.19
N LYS A 105 10.25 8.49 -40.94
CA LYS A 105 11.16 9.61 -40.66
C LYS A 105 10.51 10.97 -40.93
N ARG A 106 9.62 11.04 -41.92
CA ARG A 106 8.85 12.25 -42.25
C ARG A 106 7.92 12.62 -41.09
N LEU A 107 7.14 11.64 -40.61
CA LEU A 107 6.23 11.82 -39.47
C LEU A 107 6.96 12.15 -38.17
N GLU A 108 8.11 11.52 -37.92
CA GLU A 108 8.96 11.81 -36.75
C GLU A 108 9.42 13.29 -36.76
N LYS A 109 9.87 13.80 -37.91
CA LYS A 109 10.26 15.20 -38.03
C LYS A 109 9.07 16.14 -37.82
N GLU A 110 7.90 15.83 -38.38
CA GLU A 110 6.69 16.67 -38.23
C GLU A 110 6.19 16.73 -36.78
N GLN A 111 6.29 15.63 -36.01
CA GLN A 111 5.88 15.58 -34.60
C GLN A 111 6.83 16.32 -33.65
N TYR A 112 8.14 16.32 -33.94
CA TYR A 112 9.16 16.81 -33.02
C TYR A 112 9.90 18.07 -33.49
N SER A 113 9.49 18.69 -34.60
CA SER A 113 10.09 19.92 -35.14
C SER A 113 9.39 21.20 -34.66
N GLY A 114 8.89 21.21 -33.41
CA GLY A 114 8.37 22.43 -32.76
C GLY A 114 9.44 23.52 -32.63
#